data_AF-A0A6J7PTS0-F1
#
_entry.id   AF-A0A6J7PTS0-F1
#
_cell.length_a   1.000
_cell.length_b   1.000
_cell.length_c   1.000
_cell.angle_alpha   90.00
_cell.angle_beta   90.00
_cell.angle_gamma   90.00
#
_symmetry.space_group_name_H-M   'P 1'
#
loop_
_entity.id
_entity.type
_entity.pdbx_description
1 polymer ?
#
loop_
_entity_poly.entity_id
_entity_poly.type
_entity_poly.pdbx_seq_one_letter_code
_entity_poly.pdbx_strand_id
1 'polypeptide(L)'
;MSKNLVPYTLYEVGLESLQLKLTSGTVYEFPDTLANGRANYILFEELLRKITGLSKAKHSDHEDSNGATYEQKAYKDPAIYPDLDDDFFQTSASTTFGANNNGPKIKNLLESGDYEAALAICKETGYNKNDFYIYTNTKQFNVSFPLRYFVMPKADVLANLTTHDPRLVNRKALLSKITETIVL
;
A
#
# COMPACT_ATOMS: atom_id res chain seq x y z
N MET A 1 -11.57 -1.60 16.95
CA MET A 1 -11.12 -1.24 15.60
C MET A 1 -10.87 0.25 15.57
N SER A 2 -9.79 0.67 14.92
CA SER A 2 -9.50 2.09 14.68
C SER A 2 -10.65 2.72 13.89
N LYS A 3 -10.89 4.03 14.05
CA LYS A 3 -12.15 4.67 13.61
C LYS A 3 -12.36 4.67 12.09
N ASN A 4 -11.35 4.32 11.27
CA ASN A 4 -11.40 4.39 9.81
C ASN A 4 -10.67 3.21 9.13
N LEU A 5 -10.90 1.98 9.61
CA LEU A 5 -10.31 0.76 9.02
C LEU A 5 -11.37 -0.31 8.76
N VAL A 6 -12.50 0.09 8.21
CA VAL A 6 -13.51 -0.88 7.77
C VAL A 6 -13.03 -1.52 6.47
N PRO A 7 -12.93 -2.86 6.39
CA PRO A 7 -12.60 -3.54 5.14
C PRO A 7 -13.56 -3.12 4.02
N TYR A 8 -13.03 -3.01 2.80
CA TYR A 8 -13.80 -2.66 1.60
C TYR A 8 -14.39 -1.24 1.56
N THR A 9 -14.11 -0.41 2.56
CA THR A 9 -14.43 1.02 2.53
C THR A 9 -13.26 1.80 1.94
N LEU A 10 -13.54 2.63 0.94
CA LEU A 10 -12.59 3.61 0.41
C LEU A 10 -12.72 4.91 1.19
N TYR A 11 -11.62 5.39 1.74
CA TYR A 11 -11.56 6.68 2.42
C TYR A 11 -10.82 7.69 1.55
N GLU A 12 -11.39 8.88 1.43
CA GLU A 12 -10.81 10.01 0.70
C GLU A 12 -10.44 11.14 1.66
N VAL A 13 -9.20 11.61 1.58
CA VAL A 13 -8.70 12.75 2.34
C VAL A 13 -8.26 13.83 1.35
N GLY A 14 -8.95 14.97 1.38
CA GLY A 14 -8.54 16.14 0.62
C GLY A 14 -7.21 16.70 1.13
N LEU A 15 -6.27 16.94 0.22
CA LEU A 15 -5.00 17.59 0.54
C LEU A 15 -4.89 18.86 -0.29
N GLU A 16 -4.49 19.96 0.33
CA GLU A 16 -4.30 21.24 -0.35
C GLU A 16 -2.83 21.46 -0.72
N SER A 17 -1.93 21.35 0.26
CA SER A 17 -0.49 21.56 0.07
C SER A 17 0.33 20.86 1.15
N LEU A 18 1.63 20.71 0.88
CA LEU A 18 2.63 20.35 1.89
C LEU A 18 3.50 21.57 2.20
N GLN A 19 3.39 22.05 3.43
CA GLN A 19 4.06 23.28 3.88
C GLN A 19 5.03 23.02 5.03
N LEU A 20 6.22 23.61 4.94
CA LEU A 20 7.15 23.75 6.07
C LEU A 20 6.98 25.16 6.65
N LYS A 21 6.57 25.22 7.92
CA LYS A 21 6.49 26.48 8.66
C LYS A 21 7.71 26.62 9.57
N LEU A 22 8.50 27.66 9.34
CA LEU A 22 9.66 27.99 10.17
C LEU A 22 9.24 28.78 11.42
N THR A 23 10.07 28.76 12.45
CA THR A 23 9.87 29.54 13.69
C THR A 23 9.87 31.06 13.44
N SER A 24 10.47 31.52 12.33
CA SER A 24 10.39 32.90 11.85
C SER A 24 9.01 33.31 11.33
N GLY A 25 8.09 32.34 11.15
CA GLY A 25 6.81 32.52 10.48
C GLY A 25 6.86 32.33 8.97
N THR A 26 8.04 32.15 8.37
CA THR A 26 8.19 31.85 6.93
C THR A 26 7.57 30.50 6.59
N VAL A 27 6.85 30.44 5.47
CA VAL A 27 6.24 29.21 4.95
C VAL A 27 6.85 28.88 3.59
N TYR A 28 7.26 27.63 3.41
CA TYR A 28 7.73 27.09 2.14
C TYR A 28 6.84 25.93 1.70
N GLU A 29 6.53 25.86 0.41
CA GLU A 29 5.78 24.75 -0.18
C GLU A 29 6.71 23.72 -0.83
N PHE A 30 6.32 22.45 -0.71
CA PHE A 30 7.10 21.31 -1.22
C PHE A 30 6.25 20.41 -2.12
N PRO A 31 5.77 20.91 -3.27
CA PRO A 31 4.90 20.14 -4.16
C PRO A 31 5.57 18.85 -4.66
N ASP A 32 6.87 18.90 -4.98
CA ASP A 32 7.62 17.76 -5.51
C ASP A 32 7.84 16.63 -4.49
N THR A 33 7.80 16.95 -3.19
CA THR A 33 7.95 15.95 -2.13
C THR A 33 6.80 14.96 -2.12
N LEU A 34 5.58 15.40 -2.45
CA LEU A 34 4.41 14.53 -2.53
C LEU A 34 4.48 13.58 -3.75
N ALA A 35 5.10 14.00 -4.86
CA ALA A 35 5.29 13.17 -6.05
C ALA A 35 6.45 12.15 -5.90
N ASN A 36 7.40 12.41 -5.00
CA ASN A 36 8.56 11.55 -4.78
C ASN A 36 8.19 10.30 -3.96
N GLY A 37 8.27 9.11 -4.58
CA GLY A 37 7.87 7.85 -3.95
C GLY A 37 8.59 7.48 -2.64
N ARG A 38 9.81 7.96 -2.41
CA ARG A 38 10.53 7.67 -1.15
C ARG A 38 10.16 8.64 -0.04
N ALA A 39 10.03 9.92 -0.37
CA ALA A 39 9.64 10.93 0.60
C ALA A 39 8.16 10.78 0.99
N ASN A 40 7.31 10.52 -0.01
CA ASN A 40 5.88 10.40 0.21
C ASN A 40 5.50 9.13 0.98
N TYR A 41 6.27 8.04 0.86
CA TYR A 41 6.02 6.82 1.61
C TYR A 41 6.02 7.09 3.12
N ILE A 42 7.07 7.74 3.64
CA ILE A 42 7.21 8.06 5.06
C ILE A 42 6.08 9.00 5.50
N LEU A 43 5.84 10.05 4.72
CA LEU A 43 4.82 11.06 5.01
C LEU A 43 3.41 10.45 5.08
N PHE A 44 3.04 9.62 4.09
CA PHE A 44 1.71 9.01 4.04
C PHE A 44 1.54 7.90 5.06
N GLU A 45 2.60 7.16 5.41
CA GLU A 45 2.56 6.19 6.52
C GLU A 45 2.29 6.91 7.85
N GLU A 46 2.96 8.04 8.11
CA GLU A 46 2.70 8.86 9.29
C GLU A 46 1.29 9.47 9.30
N LEU A 47 0.85 10.03 8.17
CA LEU A 47 -0.50 10.59 8.03
C LEU A 47 -1.56 9.52 8.26
N LEU A 48 -1.40 8.32 7.69
CA LEU A 48 -2.35 7.22 7.86
C LEU A 48 -2.48 6.82 9.33
N ARG A 49 -1.37 6.73 10.06
CA ARG A 49 -1.39 6.48 11.51
C ARG A 49 -2.19 7.54 12.24
N LYS A 50 -2.02 8.82 11.89
CA LYS A 50 -2.77 9.92 12.53
C LYS A 50 -4.27 9.87 12.26
N ILE A 51 -4.70 9.62 11.03
CA ILE A 51 -6.13 9.65 10.67
C ILE A 51 -6.87 8.37 11.10
N THR A 52 -6.17 7.25 11.20
CA THR A 52 -6.78 5.97 11.61
C THR A 52 -6.65 5.74 13.12
N GLY A 53 -5.60 6.26 13.76
CA GLY A 53 -5.24 5.93 15.14
C GLY A 53 -4.37 4.68 15.26
N LEU A 54 -3.81 4.21 14.15
CA LEU A 54 -2.78 3.16 14.15
C LEU A 54 -1.46 3.66 14.75
N SER A 55 -0.65 2.71 15.23
CA SER A 55 0.67 2.95 15.77
C SER A 55 1.76 2.36 14.88
N LYS A 56 3.01 2.75 15.10
CA LYS A 56 4.17 2.22 14.37
C LYS A 56 4.48 0.80 14.84
N ALA A 57 4.65 -0.14 13.90
CA ALA A 57 5.06 -1.50 14.19
C ALA A 57 6.56 -1.73 13.93
N LYS A 58 7.11 -2.84 14.44
CA LYS A 58 8.53 -3.20 14.27
C LYS A 58 8.81 -4.00 12.98
N HIS A 59 7.87 -4.87 12.60
CA HIS A 59 8.01 -5.83 11.48
C HIS A 59 6.94 -5.65 10.39
N SER A 60 6.08 -4.65 10.57
CA SER A 60 5.08 -4.18 9.63
C SER A 60 5.06 -2.65 9.69
N ASP A 61 4.20 -2.01 8.90
CA ASP A 61 4.15 -0.54 8.84
C ASP A 61 3.29 0.01 9.99
N HIS A 62 2.24 -0.73 10.35
CA HIS A 62 1.27 -0.32 11.36
C HIS A 62 0.82 -1.45 12.29
N GLU A 63 0.40 -1.08 13.49
CA GLU A 63 -0.23 -1.96 14.49
C GLU A 63 -1.41 -1.26 15.17
N ASP A 64 -2.51 -1.97 15.40
CA ASP A 64 -3.67 -1.45 16.14
C ASP A 64 -3.60 -1.75 17.65
N SER A 65 -4.58 -1.25 18.41
CA SER A 65 -4.63 -1.45 19.87
C SER A 65 -4.76 -2.91 20.33
N ASN A 66 -5.11 -3.82 19.42
CA ASN A 66 -5.27 -5.25 19.70
C ASN A 66 -4.04 -6.06 19.26
N GLY A 67 -3.00 -5.41 18.71
CA GLY A 67 -1.79 -6.05 18.21
C GLY A 67 -1.91 -6.61 16.79
N ALA A 68 -2.99 -6.30 16.06
CA ALA A 68 -3.09 -6.69 14.66
C ALA A 68 -2.14 -5.85 13.81
N THR A 69 -1.47 -6.47 12.83
CA THR A 69 -0.43 -5.84 12.01
C THR A 69 -0.92 -5.54 10.60
N TYR A 70 -0.52 -4.38 10.07
CA TYR A 70 -0.99 -3.89 8.78
C TYR A 70 0.19 -3.38 7.95
N GLU A 71 0.27 -3.80 6.69
CA GLU A 71 1.27 -3.30 5.75
C GLU A 71 0.62 -2.37 4.73
N GLN A 72 1.29 -1.27 4.43
CA GLN A 72 0.85 -0.28 3.45
C GLN A 72 1.45 -0.59 2.08
N LYS A 73 0.62 -0.50 1.03
CA LYS A 73 1.04 -0.72 -0.35
C LYS A 73 0.51 0.37 -1.26
N ALA A 74 1.37 0.87 -2.14
CA ALA A 74 1.05 1.98 -3.01
C ALA A 74 0.69 1.50 -4.42
N TYR A 75 -0.43 1.99 -4.94
CA TYR A 75 -0.87 1.85 -6.32
C TYR A 75 -0.98 3.23 -6.97
N LYS A 76 -1.03 3.28 -8.31
CA LYS A 76 -1.20 4.54 -9.06
C LYS A 76 -2.66 4.97 -9.04
N ASP A 77 -2.97 6.25 -8.93
CA ASP A 77 -4.36 6.71 -8.95
C ASP A 77 -5.08 6.36 -10.28
N PRO A 78 -6.28 5.74 -10.26
CA PRO A 78 -7.00 5.36 -11.47
C PRO A 78 -7.53 6.56 -12.27
N ALA A 79 -7.76 7.72 -11.66
CA ALA A 79 -8.18 8.91 -12.38
C ALA A 79 -7.03 9.52 -13.20
N ILE A 80 -5.79 9.37 -12.74
CA ILE A 80 -4.58 9.83 -13.45
C ILE A 80 -4.11 8.77 -14.45
N TYR A 81 -4.24 7.49 -14.09
CA TYR A 81 -3.79 6.34 -14.88
C TYR A 81 -4.96 5.35 -15.10
N PRO A 82 -5.93 5.70 -15.96
CA PRO A 82 -7.15 4.90 -16.17
C PRO A 82 -6.90 3.63 -16.99
N ASP A 83 -6.04 3.70 -18.01
CA ASP A 83 -5.84 2.63 -18.99
C ASP A 83 -4.66 1.74 -18.64
N LEU A 84 -4.91 0.74 -17.80
CA LEU A 84 -3.95 -0.34 -17.58
C LEU A 84 -4.73 -1.64 -17.45
N ASP A 85 -5.02 -2.26 -18.60
CA ASP A 85 -5.14 -3.71 -18.64
C ASP A 85 -3.91 -4.28 -17.92
N ASP A 86 -4.14 -5.19 -16.97
CA ASP A 86 -3.07 -5.78 -16.16
C ASP A 86 -2.26 -4.80 -15.29
N ASP A 87 -2.93 -3.81 -14.64
CA ASP A 87 -2.28 -3.00 -13.59
C ASP A 87 -1.97 -3.81 -12.33
N PHE A 88 -0.80 -4.42 -12.36
CA PHE A 88 -0.23 -5.17 -11.26
C PHE A 88 0.71 -4.31 -10.43
N PHE A 89 0.55 -4.40 -9.11
CA PHE A 89 1.43 -3.68 -8.20
C PHE A 89 1.92 -4.58 -7.07
N GLN A 90 3.03 -4.15 -6.46
CA GLN A 90 3.74 -4.92 -5.45
C GLN A 90 2.92 -5.00 -4.18
N THR A 91 2.62 -6.20 -3.72
CA THR A 91 1.84 -6.42 -2.49
C THR A 91 2.56 -7.27 -1.45
N SER A 92 3.53 -8.09 -1.83
CA SER A 92 4.38 -8.81 -0.88
C SER A 92 5.44 -7.90 -0.24
N ALA A 93 6.16 -8.41 0.75
CA ALA A 93 7.22 -7.67 1.43
C ALA A 93 8.39 -7.34 0.48
N SER A 94 9.11 -6.25 0.75
CA SER A 94 10.29 -5.81 -0.03
C SER A 94 11.41 -6.86 -0.11
N THR A 95 11.48 -7.76 0.87
CA THR A 95 12.38 -8.92 0.89
C THR A 95 12.12 -9.93 -0.23
N THR A 96 10.97 -9.84 -0.91
CA THR A 96 10.64 -10.72 -2.05
C THR A 96 11.01 -10.12 -3.40
N PHE A 97 11.47 -8.86 -3.45
CA PHE A 97 11.80 -8.15 -4.70
C PHE A 97 13.28 -7.81 -4.85
N GLY A 98 14.01 -7.62 -3.75
CA GLY A 98 15.41 -7.18 -3.78
C GLY A 98 16.39 -8.25 -4.30
N ALA A 99 17.44 -7.81 -5.02
CA ALA A 99 18.47 -8.67 -5.60
C ALA A 99 19.29 -9.47 -4.58
N ASN A 100 19.41 -8.97 -3.34
CA ASN A 100 20.13 -9.65 -2.26
C ASN A 100 19.19 -10.37 -1.27
N ASN A 101 17.88 -10.38 -1.53
CA ASN A 101 16.88 -11.03 -0.68
C ASN A 101 16.32 -12.30 -1.36
N ASN A 102 15.06 -12.67 -1.09
CA ASN A 102 14.39 -13.80 -1.75
C ASN A 102 14.03 -13.53 -3.22
N GLY A 103 14.29 -12.32 -3.74
CA GLY A 103 13.95 -11.93 -5.11
C GLY A 103 14.48 -12.86 -6.20
N PRO A 104 15.80 -13.14 -6.25
CA PRO A 104 16.36 -14.09 -7.23
C PRO A 104 15.81 -15.50 -7.09
N LYS A 105 15.63 -15.98 -5.85
CA LYS A 105 15.06 -17.31 -5.59
C LYS A 105 13.65 -17.43 -6.14
N ILE A 106 12.79 -16.45 -5.85
CA ILE A 106 11.42 -16.39 -6.38
C ILE A 106 11.45 -16.32 -7.91
N LYS A 107 12.28 -15.46 -8.49
CA LYS A 107 12.41 -15.33 -9.95
C LYS A 107 12.76 -16.67 -10.60
N ASN A 108 13.75 -17.39 -10.08
CA ASN A 108 14.15 -18.69 -10.63
C ASN A 108 13.01 -19.73 -10.55
N LEU A 109 12.26 -19.74 -9.45
CA LEU A 109 11.10 -20.63 -9.30
C LEU A 109 10.02 -20.33 -10.34
N LEU A 110 9.73 -19.04 -10.57
CA LEU A 110 8.75 -18.62 -11.59
C LEU A 110 9.23 -18.94 -13.02
N GLU A 111 10.52 -18.76 -13.30
CA GLU A 111 11.12 -19.14 -14.59
C GLU A 111 11.06 -20.65 -14.84
N SER A 112 11.10 -21.47 -13.79
CA SER A 112 10.89 -22.92 -13.87
C SER A 112 9.42 -23.36 -13.81
N GLY A 113 8.47 -22.43 -13.74
CA GLY A 113 7.03 -22.72 -13.66
C GLY A 113 6.52 -23.16 -12.28
N ASP A 114 7.33 -23.05 -11.23
CA ASP A 114 6.98 -23.44 -9.86
C ASP A 114 6.38 -22.24 -9.08
N TYR A 115 5.15 -21.88 -9.46
CA TYR A 115 4.40 -20.82 -8.81
C TYR A 115 4.13 -21.12 -7.33
N GLU A 116 3.81 -22.36 -6.99
CA GLU A 116 3.44 -22.74 -5.62
C GLU A 116 4.61 -22.60 -4.65
N ALA A 117 5.82 -22.99 -5.03
CA ALA A 117 7.01 -22.75 -4.21
C ALA A 117 7.33 -21.26 -4.08
N ALA A 118 7.16 -20.48 -5.15
CA ALA A 118 7.32 -19.02 -5.10
C ALA A 118 6.30 -18.38 -4.13
N LEU A 119 5.04 -18.82 -4.18
CA LEU A 119 3.96 -18.37 -3.31
C LEU A 119 4.24 -18.75 -1.85
N ALA A 120 4.75 -19.96 -1.59
CA ALA A 120 5.11 -20.38 -0.24
C ALA A 120 6.12 -19.43 0.41
N ILE A 121 7.17 -19.04 -0.32
CA ILE A 121 8.16 -18.05 0.15
C ILE A 121 7.51 -16.69 0.40
N CYS A 122 6.63 -16.24 -0.51
CA CYS A 122 5.94 -14.97 -0.35
C CYS A 122 4.98 -14.98 0.85
N LYS A 123 4.34 -16.11 1.14
CA LYS A 123 3.49 -16.28 2.33
C LYS A 123 4.31 -16.21 3.61
N GLU A 124 5.40 -16.95 3.69
CA GLU A 124 6.28 -16.96 4.86
C GLU A 124 6.89 -15.57 5.14
N THR A 125 7.44 -14.93 4.11
CA THR A 125 8.27 -13.73 4.28
C THR A 125 7.52 -12.41 4.08
N GLY A 126 6.29 -12.50 3.55
CA GLY A 126 5.47 -11.37 3.15
C GLY A 126 4.06 -11.43 3.73
N TYR A 127 3.22 -12.36 3.29
CA TYR A 127 1.79 -12.31 3.60
C TYR A 127 1.44 -12.64 5.04
N ASN A 128 2.04 -13.69 5.62
CA ASN A 128 1.61 -14.22 6.91
C ASN A 128 1.95 -13.31 8.09
N LYS A 129 2.82 -12.31 7.91
CA LYS A 129 3.20 -11.35 8.94
C LYS A 129 2.15 -10.25 9.18
N ASN A 130 1.15 -10.12 8.30
CA ASN A 130 0.12 -9.09 8.36
C ASN A 130 -1.28 -9.70 8.45
N ASP A 131 -2.17 -9.03 9.15
CA ASP A 131 -3.59 -9.37 9.20
C ASP A 131 -4.33 -8.74 8.01
N PHE A 132 -3.95 -7.50 7.66
CA PHE A 132 -4.57 -6.70 6.61
C PHE A 132 -3.53 -5.92 5.80
N TYR A 133 -3.97 -5.44 4.65
CA TYR A 133 -3.24 -4.52 3.78
C TYR A 133 -3.98 -3.20 3.66
N ILE A 134 -3.25 -2.09 3.79
CA ILE A 134 -3.76 -0.75 3.54
C ILE A 134 -3.24 -0.30 2.18
N TYR A 135 -4.12 -0.21 1.20
CA TYR A 135 -3.76 0.18 -0.15
C TYR A 135 -3.97 1.67 -0.35
N THR A 136 -2.96 2.38 -0.85
CA THR A 136 -2.97 3.83 -1.02
C THR A 136 -2.68 4.24 -2.46
N ASN A 137 -3.33 5.29 -2.97
CA ASN A 137 -3.06 5.85 -4.31
C ASN A 137 -1.77 6.69 -4.39
N THR A 138 -0.78 6.40 -3.54
CA THR A 138 0.35 7.30 -3.29
C THR A 138 1.52 7.09 -4.26
N LYS A 139 1.44 6.11 -5.16
CA LYS A 139 2.47 5.91 -6.18
C LYS A 139 2.31 7.00 -7.24
N GLN A 140 3.28 7.92 -7.31
CA GLN A 140 3.22 9.11 -8.17
C GLN A 140 2.03 10.02 -7.81
N PHE A 141 1.85 10.27 -6.51
CA PHE A 141 0.74 11.06 -6.00
C PHE A 141 0.70 12.49 -6.57
N ASN A 142 -0.51 13.00 -6.79
CA ASN A 142 -0.78 14.37 -7.22
C ASN A 142 -1.82 14.99 -6.29
N VAL A 143 -1.48 16.14 -5.69
CA VAL A 143 -2.31 16.86 -4.71
C VAL A 143 -3.65 17.34 -5.27
N SER A 144 -3.79 17.43 -6.59
CA SER A 144 -5.07 17.75 -7.26
C SER A 144 -6.11 16.64 -7.10
N PHE A 145 -5.73 15.47 -6.55
CA PHE A 145 -6.62 14.35 -6.25
C PHE A 145 -6.53 14.00 -4.76
N PRO A 146 -7.61 13.49 -4.14
CA PRO A 146 -7.59 13.12 -2.74
C PRO A 146 -6.61 11.96 -2.51
N LEU A 147 -5.99 11.94 -1.34
CA LEU A 147 -5.39 10.72 -0.83
C LEU A 147 -6.50 9.70 -0.62
N ARG A 148 -6.36 8.55 -1.26
CA ARG A 148 -7.26 7.41 -1.15
C ARG A 148 -6.59 6.30 -0.42
N TYR A 149 -7.29 5.71 0.54
CA TYR A 149 -6.87 4.45 1.13
C TYR A 149 -8.05 3.53 1.41
N PHE A 150 -7.79 2.23 1.36
CA PHE A 150 -8.76 1.21 1.72
C PHE A 150 -8.06 0.02 2.36
N VAL A 151 -8.81 -0.71 3.19
CA VAL A 151 -8.32 -1.90 3.88
C VAL A 151 -8.79 -3.15 3.15
N MET A 152 -7.86 -4.06 2.92
CA MET A 152 -8.13 -5.37 2.33
C MET A 152 -7.70 -6.48 3.28
N PRO A 153 -8.56 -7.47 3.57
CA PRO A 153 -8.17 -8.65 4.31
C PRO A 153 -7.08 -9.44 3.56
N LYS A 154 -6.12 -10.01 4.29
CA LYS A 154 -5.08 -10.88 3.71
C LYS A 154 -5.66 -11.99 2.83
N ALA A 155 -6.77 -12.61 3.23
CA ALA A 155 -7.41 -13.68 2.47
C ALA A 155 -7.80 -13.23 1.06
N ASP A 156 -8.37 -12.03 0.92
CA ASP A 156 -8.75 -11.45 -0.36
C ASP A 156 -7.53 -11.05 -1.19
N VAL A 157 -6.47 -10.56 -0.58
CA VAL A 157 -5.21 -10.30 -1.28
C VAL A 157 -4.66 -11.61 -1.88
N LEU A 158 -4.58 -12.67 -1.07
CA LEU A 158 -4.09 -13.98 -1.51
C LEU A 158 -4.94 -14.58 -2.64
N ALA A 159 -6.25 -14.39 -2.60
CA ALA A 159 -7.18 -14.89 -3.61
C ALA A 159 -7.11 -14.13 -4.95
N ASN A 160 -6.48 -12.94 -4.97
CA ASN A 160 -6.40 -12.07 -6.15
C ASN A 160 -4.96 -11.82 -6.62
N LEU A 161 -4.01 -12.62 -6.14
CA LEU A 161 -2.64 -12.62 -6.66
C LEU A 161 -2.62 -13.04 -8.12
N THR A 162 -1.65 -12.54 -8.86
CA THR A 162 -1.45 -12.98 -10.25
C THR A 162 -0.99 -14.43 -10.27
N THR A 163 -1.35 -15.18 -11.31
CA THR A 163 -0.86 -16.54 -11.54
C THR A 163 0.56 -16.60 -12.10
N HIS A 164 1.14 -15.46 -12.47
CA HIS A 164 2.49 -15.37 -13.05
C HIS A 164 3.56 -14.97 -12.03
N ASP A 165 3.17 -14.18 -11.03
CA ASP A 165 4.06 -13.72 -9.97
C ASP A 165 3.24 -13.49 -8.68
N PRO A 166 3.43 -14.31 -7.63
CA PRO A 166 2.68 -14.20 -6.39
C PRO A 166 3.06 -12.98 -5.56
N ARG A 167 3.98 -12.13 -6.03
CA ARG A 167 4.34 -10.86 -5.38
C ARG A 167 3.44 -9.70 -5.80
N LEU A 168 2.66 -9.90 -6.86
CA LEU A 168 1.84 -8.90 -7.51
C LEU A 168 0.35 -9.17 -7.29
N VAL A 169 -0.44 -8.10 -7.26
CA VAL A 169 -1.91 -8.15 -7.17
C VAL A 169 -2.52 -7.16 -8.15
N ASN A 170 -3.67 -7.51 -8.71
CA ASN A 170 -4.36 -6.68 -9.70
C ASN A 170 -5.13 -5.53 -9.01
N ARG A 171 -4.85 -4.27 -9.39
CA ARG A 171 -5.53 -3.07 -8.86
C ARG A 171 -7.03 -3.12 -9.10
N LYS A 172 -7.48 -3.47 -10.32
CA LYS A 172 -8.90 -3.54 -10.68
C LYS A 172 -9.64 -4.57 -9.83
N ALA A 173 -9.03 -5.74 -9.60
CA ALA A 173 -9.61 -6.78 -8.75
C ALA A 173 -9.85 -6.27 -7.32
N LEU A 174 -8.87 -5.59 -6.72
CA LEU A 174 -9.01 -5.04 -5.38
C LEU A 174 -10.02 -3.88 -5.31
N LEU A 175 -9.97 -2.94 -6.27
CA LEU A 175 -10.91 -1.83 -6.31
C LEU A 175 -12.36 -2.30 -6.53
N SER A 176 -12.58 -3.41 -7.25
CA SER A 176 -13.93 -3.98 -7.46
C SER A 176 -14.59 -4.51 -6.19
N LYS A 177 -13.80 -4.73 -5.12
CA LYS A 177 -14.31 -5.16 -3.82
C LYS A 177 -14.81 -3.98 -2.97
N ILE A 178 -14.51 -2.74 -3.35
CA ILE A 178 -14.93 -1.56 -2.58
C ILE A 178 -16.45 -1.45 -2.63
N THR A 179 -17.08 -1.30 -1.46
CA THR A 179 -18.54 -1.24 -1.34
C THR A 179 -19.06 0.18 -1.08
N GLU A 180 -18.22 1.05 -0.54
CA GLU A 180 -18.59 2.43 -0.21
C GLU A 180 -17.39 3.37 -0.25
N THR A 181 -17.66 4.68 -0.32
CA THR A 181 -16.64 5.73 -0.24
C THR A 181 -17.02 6.74 0.84
N ILE A 182 -16.08 7.07 1.72
CA ILE A 182 -16.21 8.03 2.81
C ILE A 182 -15.21 9.17 2.61
N VAL A 183 -15.70 10.40 2.59
CA VAL A 183 -14.86 11.61 2.57
C VAL A 183 -14.60 12.05 4.01
N LEU A 184 -13.33 12.26 4.36
CA LEU A 184 -12.86 12.67 5.69
C LEU A 184 -12.57 14.17 5.77
#